data_AF-A0A2C9K1G3-F1
#
_entry.id   AF-A0A2C9K1G3-F1
#
_cell.length_a   1.000
_cell.length_b   1.000
_cell.length_c   1.000
_cell.angle_alpha   90.00
_cell.angle_beta   90.00
_cell.angle_gamma   90.00
#
_symmetry.space_group_name_H-M   'P 1'
#
loop_
_entity.id
_entity.type
_entity.pdbx_description
1 polymer ?
#
loop_
_entity_poly.entity_id
_entity_poly.type
_entity_poly.pdbx_seq_one_letter_code
_entity_poly.pdbx_strand_id
1 'polypeptide(L)'
;MLRNSKAVLMSPTFPPLKSINTCVEFWYHSFGRNAGALRVHLKPTSTKGKPLVIFDRDGLNNDTWFRGFAEIRAQQYTYNILFEATVGGAFGDIALDDINIYNCKGIIRREY
;
A
#
# COMPACT_ATOMS: atom_id res chain seq x y z
N MET A 1 19.35 -2.22 -12.18
CA MET A 1 18.10 -2.95 -11.88
C MET A 1 17.26 -3.05 -13.14
N LEU A 2 16.57 -4.16 -13.36
CA LEU A 2 15.71 -4.34 -14.54
C LEU A 2 14.42 -3.52 -14.33
N ARG A 3 13.97 -2.83 -15.39
CA ARG A 3 12.71 -2.08 -15.36
C ARG A 3 11.54 -3.04 -15.14
N ASN A 4 10.54 -2.60 -14.38
CA ASN A 4 9.36 -3.39 -14.01
C ASN A 4 9.62 -4.59 -13.07
N SER A 5 10.84 -4.77 -12.57
CA SER A 5 11.07 -5.66 -11.44
C SER A 5 10.32 -5.17 -10.20
N LYS A 6 9.92 -6.10 -9.34
CA LYS A 6 9.07 -5.82 -8.19
C LYS A 6 9.71 -6.28 -6.89
N ALA A 7 9.53 -5.48 -5.84
CA ALA A 7 9.75 -5.87 -4.46
C ALA A 7 8.40 -5.83 -3.73
N VAL A 8 8.14 -6.82 -2.86
CA VAL A 8 6.89 -6.90 -2.12
C VAL A 8 7.18 -7.07 -0.63
N LEU A 9 6.71 -6.13 0.17
CA LEU A 9 6.60 -6.27 1.61
C LEU A 9 5.20 -6.77 1.95
N MET A 10 5.11 -7.89 2.66
CA MET A 10 3.85 -8.57 2.99
C MET A 10 3.61 -8.54 4.50
N SER A 11 2.41 -8.10 4.90
CA SER A 11 1.97 -8.17 6.29
C SER A 11 1.73 -9.61 6.77
N PRO A 12 1.59 -9.84 8.08
CA PRO A 12 0.93 -11.02 8.61
C PRO A 12 -0.48 -11.22 8.02
N THR A 13 -1.03 -12.41 8.21
CA THR A 13 -2.38 -12.75 7.77
C THR A 13 -3.41 -12.20 8.75
N PHE A 14 -4.36 -11.42 8.23
CA PHE A 14 -5.49 -10.89 8.98
C PHE A 14 -6.74 -11.76 8.83
N PRO A 15 -7.61 -11.80 9.86
CA PRO A 15 -8.89 -12.50 9.78
C PRO A 15 -9.86 -11.80 8.80
N PRO A 16 -10.94 -12.49 8.37
CA PRO A 16 -12.01 -11.86 7.60
C PRO A 16 -12.56 -10.60 8.28
N LEU A 17 -12.89 -9.59 7.48
CA LEU A 17 -13.36 -8.29 7.95
C LEU A 17 -14.83 -8.10 7.57
N LYS A 18 -15.71 -7.92 8.55
CA LYS A 18 -17.17 -7.84 8.33
C LYS A 18 -17.67 -6.46 7.89
N SER A 19 -16.91 -5.39 8.15
CA SER A 19 -17.32 -4.00 7.90
C SER A 19 -16.15 -3.13 7.45
N ILE A 20 -16.43 -1.98 6.84
CA ILE A 20 -15.42 -0.99 6.48
C ILE A 20 -15.06 -0.18 7.73
N ASN A 21 -14.13 -0.67 8.52
CA ASN A 21 -13.68 0.02 9.73
C ASN A 21 -12.19 -0.10 10.00
N THR A 22 -11.41 -0.70 9.09
CA THR A 22 -9.96 -0.82 9.23
C THR A 22 -9.30 0.09 8.20
N CYS A 23 -8.27 0.81 8.62
CA CYS A 23 -7.47 1.64 7.73
C CYS A 23 -6.03 1.18 7.74
N VAL A 24 -5.36 1.38 6.62
CA VAL A 24 -3.90 1.33 6.49
C VAL A 24 -3.41 2.75 6.31
N GLU A 25 -2.43 3.11 7.11
CA GLU A 25 -1.73 4.38 7.06
C GLU A 25 -0.23 4.14 7.07
N PHE A 26 0.52 4.93 6.34
CA PHE A 26 1.97 4.79 6.23
C PHE A 26 2.58 6.08 5.71
N TRP A 27 3.86 6.26 5.95
CA TRP A 27 4.65 7.26 5.28
C TRP A 27 5.40 6.63 4.11
N TYR A 28 5.46 7.34 3.00
CA TYR A 28 6.24 6.93 1.84
C TYR A 28 7.00 8.11 1.25
N HIS A 29 8.19 7.84 0.72
CA HIS A 29 8.99 8.79 -0.03
C HIS A 29 9.39 8.13 -1.35
N SER A 30 9.41 8.93 -2.41
CA SER A 30 9.91 8.50 -3.71
C SER A 30 10.66 9.65 -4.35
N PHE A 31 11.91 9.42 -4.75
CA PHE A 31 12.70 10.44 -5.43
C PHE A 31 13.49 9.85 -6.60
N GLY A 32 13.81 10.71 -7.57
CA GLY A 32 14.59 10.36 -8.75
C GLY A 32 13.77 10.17 -10.02
N ARG A 33 14.44 10.40 -11.16
CA ARG A 33 13.84 10.53 -12.50
C ARG A 33 13.00 9.31 -12.93
N ASN A 34 13.21 8.15 -12.32
CA ASN A 34 12.45 6.94 -12.58
C ASN A 34 12.25 6.08 -11.31
N ALA A 35 11.86 6.69 -10.18
CA ALA A 35 11.64 6.00 -8.91
C ALA A 35 10.73 4.76 -9.03
N GLY A 36 9.72 4.83 -9.89
CA GLY A 36 8.82 3.71 -10.19
C GLY A 36 7.43 3.91 -9.62
N ALA A 37 6.82 2.87 -9.06
CA ALA A 37 5.46 2.93 -8.53
C ALA A 37 5.32 2.18 -7.22
N LEU A 38 4.49 2.69 -6.31
CA LEU A 38 4.10 2.05 -5.07
C LEU A 38 2.61 1.74 -5.08
N ARG A 39 2.27 0.46 -4.94
CA ARG A 39 0.88 -0.01 -4.81
C ARG A 39 0.67 -0.74 -3.49
N VAL A 40 -0.52 -0.58 -2.91
CA VAL A 40 -0.96 -1.38 -1.77
C VAL A 40 -2.11 -2.27 -2.20
N HIS A 41 -1.97 -3.57 -1.95
CA HIS A 41 -2.95 -4.59 -2.30
C HIS A 41 -3.51 -5.28 -1.06
N LEU A 42 -4.78 -5.65 -1.11
CA LEU A 42 -5.36 -6.68 -0.27
C LEU A 42 -5.33 -7.99 -1.06
N LYS A 43 -4.57 -8.98 -0.57
CA LYS A 43 -4.49 -10.31 -1.19
C LYS A 43 -5.25 -11.32 -0.32
N PRO A 44 -6.39 -11.87 -0.79
CA PRO A 44 -7.03 -13.00 -0.14
C PRO A 44 -6.09 -14.21 -0.10
N THR A 45 -6.07 -14.95 1.01
CA THR A 45 -5.32 -16.22 1.07
C THR A 45 -6.04 -17.36 0.36
N SER A 46 -7.35 -17.22 0.13
CA SER A 46 -8.14 -18.16 -0.67
C SER A 46 -7.88 -17.97 -2.16
N THR A 47 -7.77 -19.07 -2.90
CA THR A 47 -7.63 -19.10 -4.37
C THR A 47 -8.88 -18.57 -5.12
N LYS A 48 -10.02 -18.42 -4.42
CA LYS A 48 -11.26 -17.87 -4.98
C LYS A 48 -11.30 -16.35 -4.99
N GLY A 49 -10.48 -15.70 -4.16
CA GLY A 49 -10.41 -14.25 -4.07
C GLY A 49 -9.40 -13.65 -5.04
N LYS A 50 -9.69 -12.46 -5.57
CA LYS A 50 -8.74 -11.68 -6.38
C LYS A 50 -8.06 -10.61 -5.52
N PRO A 51 -6.76 -10.32 -5.74
CA PRO A 51 -6.13 -9.17 -5.13
C PRO A 51 -6.84 -7.86 -5.50
N LEU A 52 -7.02 -6.97 -4.53
CA LEU A 52 -7.62 -5.65 -4.71
C LEU A 52 -6.57 -4.57 -4.46
N VAL A 53 -6.39 -3.65 -5.40
CA VAL A 53 -5.57 -2.45 -5.17
C VAL A 53 -6.38 -1.46 -4.32
N ILE A 54 -5.82 -1.02 -3.20
CA ILE A 54 -6.44 -0.03 -2.29
C ILE A 54 -5.68 1.29 -2.25
N PHE A 55 -4.46 1.33 -2.77
CA PHE A 55 -3.64 2.52 -2.94
C PHE A 55 -2.75 2.34 -4.17
N ASP A 56 -2.62 3.39 -4.98
CA ASP A 56 -1.77 3.41 -6.17
C ASP A 56 -1.14 4.79 -6.33
N ARG A 57 0.18 4.84 -6.38
CA ARG A 57 0.96 6.05 -6.66
C ARG A 57 2.12 5.70 -7.57
N ASP A 58 2.16 6.38 -8.72
CA ASP A 58 3.33 6.44 -9.56
C ASP A 58 4.28 7.54 -9.07
N GLY A 59 5.57 7.36 -9.33
CA GLY A 59 6.67 8.13 -8.77
C GLY A 59 6.44 9.64 -8.81
N LEU A 60 6.53 10.24 -7.63
CA LEU A 60 6.51 11.69 -7.46
C LEU A 60 7.96 12.19 -7.58
N ASN A 61 8.21 13.27 -8.31
CA ASN A 61 9.54 13.88 -8.44
C ASN A 61 9.78 14.90 -7.30
N ASN A 62 9.35 14.55 -6.10
CA ASN A 62 9.27 15.47 -4.97
C ASN A 62 10.11 14.87 -3.85
N ASP A 63 11.17 15.56 -3.43
CA ASP A 63 12.02 15.11 -2.33
C ASP A 63 11.34 15.41 -0.97
N THR A 64 10.23 14.74 -0.70
CA THR A 64 9.46 14.90 0.54
C THR A 64 8.69 13.63 0.88
N TRP A 65 8.37 13.47 2.16
CA TRP A 65 7.57 12.36 2.66
C TRP A 65 6.08 12.66 2.48
N PHE A 66 5.34 11.66 2.03
CA PHE A 66 3.90 11.72 1.84
C PHE A 66 3.21 10.72 2.75
N ARG A 67 2.02 11.10 3.24
CA ARG A 67 1.15 10.20 3.97
C ARG A 67 0.29 9.39 2.98
N GLY A 68 0.48 8.08 2.99
CA GLY A 68 -0.40 7.12 2.35
C GLY A 68 -1.53 6.71 3.28
N PHE A 69 -2.75 6.63 2.74
CA PHE A 69 -3.93 6.22 3.50
C PHE A 69 -4.90 5.46 2.61
N ALA A 70 -5.44 4.35 3.12
CA ALA A 70 -6.48 3.58 2.46
C ALA A 70 -7.43 2.90 3.44
N GLU A 71 -8.73 2.94 3.15
CA GLU A 71 -9.74 2.17 3.88
C GLU A 71 -9.79 0.72 3.36
N ILE A 72 -9.80 -0.22 4.29
CA ILE A 72 -9.97 -1.64 4.00
C ILE A 72 -11.47 -1.95 4.04
N ARG A 73 -12.03 -2.27 2.87
CA ARG A 73 -13.43 -2.72 2.77
C ARG A 73 -13.60 -4.12 3.35
N ALA A 74 -14.85 -4.54 3.59
CA ALA A 74 -15.15 -5.89 4.07
C ALA A 74 -14.43 -6.97 3.24
N GLN A 75 -13.78 -7.90 3.93
CA GLN A 75 -13.01 -9.00 3.36
C GLN A 75 -13.66 -10.32 3.77
N GLN A 76 -14.13 -11.10 2.77
CA GLN A 76 -14.81 -12.37 3.02
C GLN A 76 -13.86 -13.46 3.56
N TYR A 77 -12.59 -13.40 3.19
CA TYR A 77 -11.56 -14.37 3.54
C TYR A 77 -10.48 -13.72 4.39
N THR A 78 -9.63 -14.54 5.00
CA THR A 78 -8.34 -14.08 5.53
C THR A 78 -7.52 -13.45 4.42
N TYR A 79 -6.74 -12.41 4.74
CA TYR A 79 -6.02 -11.63 3.74
C TYR A 79 -4.68 -11.11 4.27
N ASN A 80 -3.76 -10.80 3.36
CA ASN A 80 -2.55 -10.03 3.63
C ASN A 80 -2.65 -8.66 2.98
N ILE A 81 -1.91 -7.70 3.52
CA ILE A 81 -1.68 -6.39 2.93
C ILE A 81 -0.30 -6.45 2.29
N LEU A 82 -0.22 -6.13 1.00
CA LEU A 82 1.02 -6.14 0.23
C LEU A 82 1.38 -4.72 -0.18
N PHE A 83 2.58 -4.28 0.16
CA PHE A 83 3.19 -3.08 -0.38
C PHE A 83 4.11 -3.52 -1.52
N GLU A 84 3.71 -3.25 -2.76
CA GLU A 84 4.43 -3.60 -3.97
C GLU A 84 5.12 -2.35 -4.53
N ALA A 85 6.46 -2.38 -4.55
CA ALA A 85 7.27 -1.38 -5.23
C ALA A 85 7.70 -1.93 -6.59
N THR A 86 7.47 -1.16 -7.65
CA THR A 86 7.90 -1.49 -9.02
C THR A 86 9.02 -0.55 -9.44
N VAL A 87 10.14 -1.09 -9.93
CA VAL A 87 11.30 -0.30 -10.38
C VAL A 87 10.97 0.44 -11.68
N GLY A 88 11.04 1.77 -11.66
CA GLY A 88 10.81 2.62 -12.85
C GLY A 88 12.03 2.76 -13.77
N GLY A 89 13.24 2.61 -13.23
CA GLY A 89 14.50 2.76 -13.95
C GLY A 89 15.72 2.64 -13.04
N ALA A 90 16.88 3.07 -13.54
CA ALA A 90 18.16 2.92 -12.82
C ALA A 90 18.40 3.96 -11.71
N PHE A 91 17.66 5.07 -11.72
CA PHE A 91 17.87 6.21 -10.82
C PHE A 91 16.58 6.58 -10.11
N GLY A 92 16.54 6.22 -8.82
CA GLY A 92 15.48 6.55 -7.89
C GLY A 92 15.27 5.47 -6.85
N ASP A 93 14.50 5.81 -5.83
CA ASP A 93 14.21 4.96 -4.69
C ASP A 93 12.75 5.12 -4.24
N ILE A 94 12.29 4.12 -3.48
CA ILE A 94 11.01 4.14 -2.79
C ILE A 94 11.29 3.68 -1.36
N ALA A 95 10.95 4.52 -0.40
CA ALA A 95 11.06 4.23 1.02
C ALA A 95 9.67 4.21 1.68
N LEU A 96 9.53 3.39 2.71
CA LEU A 96 8.32 3.25 3.53
C LEU A 96 8.71 3.39 5.00
N ASP A 97 7.87 4.05 5.77
CA ASP A 97 8.02 4.15 7.23
C ASP A 97 6.65 4.18 7.94
N ASP A 98 6.64 3.96 9.25
CA ASP A 98 5.50 4.19 10.14
C ASP A 98 4.18 3.56 9.66
N ILE A 99 4.25 2.29 9.22
CA ILE A 99 3.07 1.53 8.75
C ILE A 99 2.18 1.19 9.94
N ASN A 100 0.96 1.72 9.92
CA ASN A 100 -0.05 1.54 10.94
C ASN A 100 -1.33 0.94 10.36
N ILE A 101 -1.89 -0.06 11.04
CA ILE A 101 -3.15 -0.70 10.69
C ILE A 101 -4.06 -0.62 11.91
N TYR A 102 -5.15 0.14 11.82
CA TYR A 102 -5.98 0.44 12.98
C TYR A 102 -7.47 0.54 12.62
N ASN A 103 -8.32 0.44 13.63
CA ASN A 103 -9.76 0.65 13.47
C ASN A 103 -10.03 2.16 13.36
N CYS A 104 -10.50 2.60 12.20
CA CYS A 104 -10.74 4.00 11.86
C CYS A 104 -12.24 4.35 11.79
N LYS A 105 -13.12 3.52 12.36
CA LYS A 105 -14.57 3.79 12.38
C LYS A 105 -14.85 5.18 12.97
N GLY A 106 -15.47 6.05 12.19
CA GLY A 106 -15.83 7.41 12.62
C GLY A 106 -14.72 8.45 12.49
N ILE A 107 -13.54 8.10 11.96
CA ILE A 107 -12.51 9.06 11.61
C ILE A 107 -12.82 9.58 10.20
N ILE A 108 -13.40 10.78 10.12
CA ILE A 108 -13.58 11.53 8.87
C ILE A 108 -12.19 12.04 8.45
N ARG A 109 -11.84 11.90 7.16
CA ARG A 109 -10.61 12.44 6.55
C ARG A 109 -10.34 13.85 7.09
N ARG A 110 -9.22 14.03 7.80
CA ARG A 110 -8.61 15.36 7.94
C ARG A 110 -7.65 15.50 6.76
N GLU A 111 -8.10 16.22 5.74
CA GLU A 111 -7.19 16.75 4.73
C GLU A 111 -6.23 17.69 5.47
N TYR A 112 -4.94 17.39 5.40
CA TYR A 112 -3.85 18.28 5.79
C TYR A 112 -3.21 18.79 4.50
#